data_AF-A0A5S4T8Q1-F1
#
_entry.id   AF-A0A5S4T8Q1-F1
#
_cell.length_a   1.000
_cell.length_b   1.000
_cell.length_c   1.000
_cell.angle_alpha   90.00
_cell.angle_beta   90.00
_cell.angle_gamma   90.00
#
_symmetry.space_group_name_H-M   'P 1'
#
loop_
_entity.id
_entity.type
_entity.pdbx_description
1 polymer ?
#
loop_
_entity_poly.entity_id
_entity_poly.type
_entity_poly.pdbx_seq_one_letter_code
_entity_poly.pdbx_strand_id
1 'polypeptide(L)'
;FYCTEFNQDSIDYYRFITHIKLFAHRLVENTTYCDDDDEDLLALMKNKYPREYECGEQVAMFIQTEYNYLLTSSELVYLTAHIRRLTKNLD
;
A
#
# COMPACT_ATOMS: atom_id res chain seq x y z
N PHE A 1 8.61 -7.27 9.10
CA PHE A 1 8.88 -5.83 8.91
C PHE A 1 8.68 -5.03 10.19
N TYR A 2 7.45 -4.79 10.68
CA TYR A 2 7.20 -3.95 11.87
C TYR A 2 7.19 -4.69 13.23
N CYS A 3 7.09 -6.03 13.23
CA CYS A 3 7.16 -6.87 14.44
C CYS A 3 6.24 -6.42 15.60
N THR A 4 5.02 -5.97 15.27
CA THR A 4 4.03 -5.48 16.23
C THR A 4 2.62 -5.92 15.84
N GLU A 5 1.70 -5.87 16.79
CA GLU A 5 0.28 -6.08 16.56
C GLU A 5 -0.43 -4.74 16.34
N PHE A 6 -1.32 -4.70 15.35
CA PHE A 6 -2.13 -3.51 15.08
C PHE A 6 -3.49 -3.60 15.77
N ASN A 7 -3.96 -2.47 16.30
CA ASN A 7 -5.28 -2.38 16.91
C ASN A 7 -6.38 -2.51 15.83
N GLN A 8 -7.07 -3.65 15.82
CA GLN A 8 -8.11 -3.96 14.84
C GLN A 8 -9.40 -3.15 15.00
N ASP A 9 -9.61 -2.54 16.17
CA ASP A 9 -10.75 -1.66 16.45
C ASP A 9 -10.50 -0.21 16.00
N SER A 10 -9.29 0.10 15.52
CA SER A 10 -8.94 1.45 15.07
C SER A 10 -9.51 1.77 13.68
N ILE A 11 -9.90 3.03 13.49
CA ILE A 11 -10.39 3.53 12.19
C ILE A 11 -9.32 3.38 11.10
N ASP A 12 -8.04 3.57 11.45
CA ASP A 12 -6.93 3.46 10.50
C ASP A 12 -6.74 2.01 10.03
N TYR A 13 -6.85 1.04 10.93
CA TYR A 13 -6.85 -0.38 10.57
C TYR A 13 -8.05 -0.76 9.70
N TYR A 14 -9.25 -0.32 10.08
CA TYR A 14 -10.47 -0.56 9.30
C TYR A 14 -10.35 -0.02 7.87
N ARG A 15 -9.87 1.22 7.71
CA ARG A 15 -9.64 1.84 6.40
C ARG A 15 -8.59 1.09 5.59
N PHE A 16 -7.49 0.69 6.23
CA PHE A 16 -6.43 -0.07 5.56
C PHE A 16 -6.96 -1.41 5.03
N ILE A 17 -7.59 -2.23 5.88
CA ILE A 17 -8.14 -3.53 5.47
C ILE A 17 -9.22 -3.38 4.40
N THR A 18 -10.08 -2.36 4.50
CA THR A 18 -11.10 -2.10 3.48
C THR A 18 -10.45 -1.79 2.13
N HIS A 19 -9.42 -0.94 2.10
CA HIS A 19 -8.70 -0.62 0.87
C HIS A 19 -8.02 -1.85 0.27
N ILE A 20 -7.36 -2.68 1.10
CA ILE A 20 -6.73 -3.93 0.65
C ILE A 20 -7.76 -4.92 0.09
N LYS A 21 -8.94 -5.05 0.72
CA LYS A 21 -10.02 -5.92 0.22
C LYS A 21 -10.53 -5.46 -1.15
N LEU A 22 -10.74 -4.16 -1.33
CA LEU A 22 -11.17 -3.60 -2.61
C LEU A 22 -10.10 -3.74 -3.69
N PHE A 23 -8.84 -3.57 -3.32
CA PHE A 23 -7.71 -3.80 -4.23
C PHE A 23 -7.62 -5.28 -4.64
N ALA A 24 -7.69 -6.22 -3.68
CA ALA A 24 -7.70 -7.65 -3.96
C ALA A 24 -8.88 -8.07 -4.85
N HIS A 25 -10.05 -7.46 -4.67
CA HIS A 25 -11.20 -7.69 -5.54
C HIS A 25 -10.90 -7.30 -6.99
N ARG A 26 -10.32 -6.10 -7.22
CA ARG A 26 -9.92 -5.64 -8.55
C ARG A 26 -8.87 -6.56 -9.20
N LEU A 27 -7.92 -7.05 -8.41
CA LEU A 27 -6.92 -8.03 -8.88
C LEU A 27 -7.60 -9.29 -9.41
N VAL A 28 -8.56 -9.84 -8.67
CA VAL A 28 -9.28 -11.06 -9.07
C VAL A 28 -10.15 -10.82 -10.31
N GLU A 29 -10.72 -9.62 -10.43
CA GLU A 29 -11.55 -9.24 -11.58
C GLU A 29 -10.75 -8.84 -12.84
N ASN A 30 -9.42 -8.72 -12.76
CA ASN A 30 -8.56 -8.16 -13.81
C ASN A 30 -9.01 -6.77 -14.29
N THR A 31 -9.64 -5.99 -13.41
CA THR A 31 -10.10 -4.62 -13.68
C THR A 31 -9.05 -3.63 -13.19
N THR A 32 -7.93 -3.60 -13.90
CA THR A 32 -6.77 -2.79 -13.52
C THR A 32 -6.84 -1.42 -14.18
N TYR A 33 -6.71 -0.37 -13.40
CA TYR A 33 -6.66 1.01 -13.90
C TYR A 33 -5.26 1.27 -14.46
N CYS A 34 -5.13 1.34 -15.79
CA CYS A 34 -3.84 1.59 -16.45
C CYS A 34 -3.43 3.08 -16.52
N ASP A 35 -4.23 4.02 -16.00
CA ASP A 35 -4.12 5.43 -16.43
C ASP A 35 -3.61 6.43 -15.39
N ASP A 36 -3.34 6.03 -14.13
CA ASP A 36 -2.85 6.96 -13.09
C ASP A 36 -1.48 6.54 -12.57
N ASP A 37 -0.42 6.92 -13.28
CA ASP A 37 0.93 6.95 -12.74
C ASP A 37 1.27 8.36 -12.24
N ASP A 38 1.72 8.46 -10.98
CA ASP A 38 2.16 9.68 -10.31
C ASP A 38 3.57 9.47 -9.72
N GLU A 39 4.55 9.37 -10.62
CA GLU A 39 5.95 9.10 -10.26
C GLU A 39 6.55 10.21 -9.37
N ASP A 40 6.16 11.47 -9.58
CA ASP A 40 6.62 12.61 -8.80
C ASP A 40 6.15 12.48 -7.34
N LEU A 41 4.88 12.15 -7.13
CA LEU A 41 4.34 11.91 -5.78
C LEU A 41 4.97 10.68 -5.14
N LEU A 42 5.24 9.62 -5.91
CA LEU A 42 5.95 8.45 -5.42
C LEU A 42 7.37 8.80 -4.93
N ALA A 43 8.10 9.61 -5.69
CA ALA A 43 9.42 10.08 -5.30
C ALA A 43 9.36 10.92 -4.00
N LEU A 44 8.34 11.77 -3.85
CA LEU A 44 8.11 12.51 -2.60
C LEU A 44 7.83 11.58 -1.42
N MET A 45 7.00 10.54 -1.63
CA MET A 45 6.69 9.54 -0.61
C MET A 45 7.94 8.75 -0.18
N LYS A 46 8.75 8.30 -1.14
CA LYS A 46 10.03 7.61 -0.88
C LYS A 46 10.98 8.44 -0.02
N ASN A 47 11.07 9.75 -0.29
CA ASN A 47 11.91 10.65 0.49
C ASN A 47 11.34 10.95 1.88
N LYS A 48 10.02 11.15 2.00
CA LYS A 48 9.39 11.60 3.24
C LYS A 48 9.08 10.46 4.21
N TYR A 49 8.76 9.27 3.70
CA TYR A 49 8.34 8.10 4.46
C TYR A 49 9.07 6.84 3.95
N PRO A 50 10.41 6.80 4.02
CA PRO A 50 11.21 5.75 3.40
C PRO A 50 10.91 4.35 3.95
N ARG A 51 10.63 4.24 5.25
CA ARG A 51 10.33 2.95 5.91
C ARG A 51 8.97 2.41 5.48
N GLU A 52 7.97 3.27 5.40
CA GLU A 52 6.63 2.90 4.94
C GLU A 52 6.62 2.56 3.46
N TYR A 53 7.39 3.30 2.66
CA TYR A 53 7.57 3.03 1.24
C TYR A 53 8.23 1.68 1.01
N GLU A 54 9.30 1.36 1.75
CA GLU A 54 9.96 0.05 1.70
C GLU A 54 8.99 -1.09 2.03
N CYS A 55 8.13 -0.91 3.05
CA CYS A 55 7.08 -1.89 3.34
C CYS A 55 6.08 -2.01 2.18
N GLY A 56 5.71 -0.90 1.55
CA GLY A 56 4.88 -0.88 0.35
C GLY A 56 5.50 -1.65 -0.82
N GLU A 57 6.80 -1.48 -1.06
CA GLU A 57 7.55 -2.20 -2.11
C GLU A 57 7.56 -3.72 -1.87
N GLN A 58 7.73 -4.17 -0.62
CA GLN A 58 7.67 -5.60 -0.30
C GLN A 58 6.29 -6.20 -0.60
N VAL A 59 5.22 -5.46 -0.30
CA VAL A 59 3.86 -5.87 -0.62
C VAL A 59 3.63 -5.87 -2.13
N ALA A 60 4.11 -4.86 -2.85
CA ALA A 60 4.02 -4.79 -4.31
C ALA A 60 4.74 -5.98 -4.98
N MET A 61 5.94 -6.33 -4.51
CA MET A 61 6.71 -7.48 -5.01
C MET A 61 6.01 -8.81 -4.75
N PHE A 62 5.38 -8.97 -3.58
CA PHE A 62 4.53 -10.13 -3.29
C PHE A 62 3.36 -10.22 -4.27
N ILE A 63 2.66 -9.11 -4.51
CA ILE A 63 1.51 -9.07 -5.42
C ILE A 63 1.94 -9.41 -6.86
N GLN A 64 3.06 -8.86 -7.33
CA GLN A 64 3.62 -9.17 -8.64
C GLN A 64 3.97 -10.65 -8.78
N THR A 65 4.52 -11.26 -7.73
CA THR A 65 4.97 -12.67 -7.77
C THR A 65 3.78 -13.63 -7.74
N GLU A 66 2.81 -13.41 -6.86
CA GLU A 66 1.69 -14.32 -6.65
C GLU A 66 0.54 -14.13 -7.64
N TYR A 67 0.34 -12.90 -8.12
CA TYR A 67 -0.82 -12.55 -8.96
C TYR A 67 -0.43 -12.02 -10.35
N ASN A 68 0.87 -11.94 -10.66
CA ASN A 68 1.39 -11.38 -11.91
C ASN A 68 0.86 -9.95 -12.20
N TYR A 69 0.67 -9.16 -11.13
CA TYR A 69 0.16 -7.80 -11.21
C TYR A 69 1.18 -6.78 -10.73
N LEU A 70 1.48 -5.81 -11.60
CA LEU A 70 2.38 -4.71 -11.30
C LEU A 70 1.57 -3.54 -10.76
N LEU A 71 1.84 -3.15 -9.51
CA LEU A 71 1.22 -1.96 -8.94
C LEU A 71 1.70 -0.71 -9.69
N THR A 72 0.78 0.20 -9.98
CA THR A 72 1.13 1.51 -10.50
C THR A 72 1.79 2.36 -9.43
N SER A 73 2.45 3.43 -9.83
CA SER A 73 3.05 4.39 -8.89
C SER A 73 2.01 5.02 -7.97
N SER A 74 0.81 5.34 -8.47
CA SER A 74 -0.30 5.84 -7.64
C SER A 74 -0.76 4.81 -6.62
N GLU A 75 -0.91 3.54 -7.01
CA GLU A 75 -1.28 2.48 -6.07
C GLU A 75 -0.24 2.31 -4.97
N LEU A 76 1.05 2.41 -5.32
CA LEU A 76 2.14 2.36 -4.35
C LEU A 76 2.15 3.59 -3.43
N VAL A 77 1.83 4.79 -3.94
CA VAL A 77 1.61 5.99 -3.12
C VAL A 77 0.48 5.75 -2.10
N TYR A 78 -0.68 5.27 -2.56
CA TYR A 78 -1.84 5.01 -1.69
C TYR A 78 -1.52 3.99 -0.62
N LEU A 79 -0.88 2.88 -1.01
CA LEU A 79 -0.46 1.83 -0.09
C LEU A 79 0.50 2.39 0.97
N THR A 80 1.52 3.15 0.55
CA THR A 80 2.48 3.78 1.44
C THR A 80 1.79 4.75 2.42
N ALA A 81 0.85 5.56 1.93
CA ALA A 81 0.09 6.49 2.76
C ALA A 81 -0.78 5.79 3.80
N HIS A 82 -1.38 4.65 3.46
CA HIS A 82 -2.15 3.85 4.40
C HIS A 82 -1.26 3.17 5.45
N ILE A 83 -0.11 2.61 5.04
CA ILE A 83 0.88 2.06 5.97
C ILE A 83 1.32 3.15 6.94
N ARG A 84 1.65 4.36 6.44
CA ARG A 84 2.04 5.51 7.29
C ARG A 84 0.99 5.91 8.30
N ARG A 85 -0.30 5.84 7.96
CA ARG A 85 -1.38 6.11 8.93
C ARG A 85 -1.45 5.01 9.99
N LEU A 86 -1.35 3.76 9.57
CA LEU A 86 -1.40 2.60 10.45
C LEU A 86 -0.21 2.55 11.42
N THR A 87 0.97 2.96 10.96
CA THR A 87 2.22 2.94 11.72
C THR A 87 2.53 4.28 12.39
N LYS A 88 1.65 5.29 12.30
CA LYS A 88 1.93 6.66 12.74
C LYS A 88 2.39 6.77 14.19
N ASN A 89 1.85 5.90 15.05
CA ASN A 89 2.10 5.89 16.49
C ASN A 89 2.97 4.68 16.92
N LEU A 90 3.61 4.01 15.97
CA LEU A 90 4.67 3.05 16.27
C LEU A 90 5.97 3.84 16.33
N ASP A 91 6.58 3.90 17.51
CA ASP A 91 7.90 4.49 17.71
C ASP A 91 8.98 3.76 16.90
#